data_AF-A0A381YLG0-F1
#
_entry.id   AF-A0A381YLG0-F1
#
_cell.length_a   1.000
_cell.length_b   1.000
_cell.length_c   1.000
_cell.angle_alpha   90.00
_cell.angle_beta   90.00
_cell.angle_gamma   90.00
#
_symmetry.space_group_name_H-M   'P 1'
#
loop_
_entity.id
_entity.type
_entity.pdbx_description
1 polymer ?
#
loop_
_entity_poly.entity_id
_entity_poly.type
_entity_poly.pdbx_seq_one_letter_code
_entity_poly.pdbx_strand_id
1 'polypeptide(L)'
;MKIKRNDPCHCGSDKKFKDCHGKKTDVNPWKKIAIYIISGLIAFWFIRDIFLTGNDSIGSAPPGKVWSEEHGHYHDVNTNRSPIPPMPPGAQKTLNIPQPEGPVPEGKVWSREHGHWHDIVNN
;
A
#
# COMPACT_ATOMS: atom_id res chain seq x y z
N MET A 1 19.26 -63.28 -10.77
CA MET A 1 20.37 -62.30 -10.81
C MET A 1 20.02 -61.10 -9.93
N LYS A 2 20.96 -60.55 -9.17
CA LYS A 2 20.74 -59.30 -8.41
C LYS A 2 21.15 -58.12 -9.33
N ILE A 3 20.17 -57.34 -9.80
CA ILE A 3 20.42 -56.11 -10.58
C ILE A 3 21.11 -55.08 -9.69
N LYS A 4 22.21 -54.46 -10.14
CA LYS A 4 22.94 -53.43 -9.39
C LYS A 4 22.24 -52.07 -9.53
N ARG A 5 22.39 -51.20 -8.54
CA ARG A 5 21.70 -49.88 -8.51
C ARG A 5 21.95 -48.99 -9.73
N ASN A 6 23.13 -49.08 -10.33
CA ASN A 6 23.52 -48.26 -11.50
C ASN A 6 23.32 -48.99 -12.84
N ASP A 7 22.87 -50.25 -12.85
CA ASP A 7 22.66 -51.02 -14.09
C ASP A 7 21.40 -50.54 -14.84
N PRO A 8 21.30 -50.76 -16.17
CA PRO A 8 20.09 -50.51 -16.93
C PRO A 8 18.88 -51.21 -16.31
N CYS A 9 17.76 -50.50 -16.24
CA CYS A 9 16.55 -51.06 -15.68
C CYS A 9 15.93 -52.11 -16.63
N HIS A 10 15.42 -53.20 -16.07
CA HIS A 10 14.84 -54.32 -16.83
C HIS A 10 13.51 -53.99 -17.54
N CYS A 11 12.98 -52.78 -17.40
CA CYS A 11 11.74 -52.35 -18.05
C CYS A 11 11.96 -51.71 -19.43
N GLY A 12 13.20 -51.66 -19.93
CA GLY A 12 13.49 -51.07 -21.25
C GLY A 12 13.44 -49.54 -21.27
N SER A 13 13.53 -48.87 -20.12
CA SER A 13 13.46 -47.40 -20.05
C SER A 13 14.79 -46.67 -20.25
N ASP A 14 15.88 -47.40 -20.54
CA ASP A 14 17.28 -46.92 -20.60
C ASP A 14 17.80 -46.16 -19.36
N LYS A 15 16.98 -46.04 -18.31
CA LYS A 15 17.34 -45.41 -17.03
C LYS A 15 18.06 -46.40 -16.13
N LYS A 16 18.93 -45.88 -15.25
CA LYS A 16 19.55 -46.67 -14.18
C LYS A 16 18.47 -47.24 -13.25
N PHE A 17 18.68 -48.44 -12.72
CA PHE A 17 17.74 -49.10 -11.83
C PHE A 17 17.30 -48.18 -10.68
N LYS A 18 18.24 -47.47 -10.03
CA LYS A 18 17.95 -46.51 -8.93
C LYS A 18 17.02 -45.35 -9.29
N ASP A 19 16.92 -44.99 -10.57
CA ASP A 19 16.14 -43.86 -11.07
C ASP A 19 14.80 -44.33 -11.68
N CYS A 20 14.60 -45.64 -11.77
CA CYS A 20 13.38 -46.30 -12.24
C CYS A 20 12.80 -47.16 -11.08
N HIS A 21 12.78 -48.49 -11.22
CA HIS A 21 12.20 -49.42 -10.23
C HIS A 21 12.95 -49.51 -8.89
N GLY A 22 14.12 -48.89 -8.76
CA GLY A 22 14.90 -48.80 -7.53
C GLY A 22 14.81 -47.44 -6.83
N LYS A 23 13.92 -46.55 -7.29
CA LYS A 23 13.76 -45.20 -6.73
C LYS A 23 13.09 -45.26 -5.37
N LYS A 24 13.89 -45.10 -4.31
CA LYS A 24 13.39 -44.88 -2.96
C LYS A 24 13.29 -43.38 -2.71
N THR A 25 12.10 -42.89 -2.44
CA THR A 25 11.90 -41.51 -1.97
C THR A 25 12.25 -41.48 -0.48
N ASP A 26 13.54 -41.41 -0.18
CA ASP A 26 14.02 -41.18 1.18
C ASP A 26 13.99 -39.67 1.46
N VAL A 27 12.80 -39.16 1.72
CA VAL A 27 12.66 -37.79 2.21
C VAL A 27 13.01 -37.77 3.68
N ASN A 28 14.28 -37.45 3.97
CA ASN A 28 14.77 -37.36 5.34
C ASN A 28 13.85 -36.47 6.19
N PRO A 29 13.31 -36.95 7.32
CA PRO A 29 12.46 -36.19 8.22
C PRO A 29 13.05 -34.83 8.61
N TRP A 30 14.37 -34.76 8.81
CA TRP A 30 15.08 -33.51 9.12
C TRP A 30 15.02 -32.49 7.98
N LYS A 31 15.04 -32.95 6.73
CA LYS A 31 14.89 -32.08 5.56
C LYS A 31 13.48 -31.48 5.50
N LYS A 32 12.45 -32.25 5.87
CA LYS A 32 11.07 -31.73 5.94
C LYS A 32 10.91 -30.72 7.07
N ILE A 33 11.47 -30.99 8.25
CA ILE A 33 11.45 -30.06 9.39
C ILE A 33 12.16 -28.75 9.01
N ALA A 34 13.33 -28.81 8.38
CA ALA A 34 14.05 -27.62 7.92
C ALA A 34 13.21 -26.77 6.94
N ILE A 35 12.53 -27.40 5.99
CA ILE A 35 11.64 -26.71 5.05
C ILE A 35 10.48 -26.01 5.78
N TYR A 36 9.85 -26.67 6.75
CA TYR A 36 8.75 -26.06 7.51
C TYR A 36 9.22 -24.90 8.39
N ILE A 37 10.40 -25.00 9.01
CA ILE A 37 10.99 -23.90 9.79
C ILE A 37 11.25 -22.69 8.87
N ILE A 38 11.91 -22.90 7.73
CA ILE A 38 12.21 -21.82 6.78
C ILE A 38 10.92 -21.18 6.27
N SER A 39 9.95 -22.00 5.85
CA SER A 39 8.66 -21.51 5.35
C SER A 39 7.89 -20.75 6.44
N GLY A 40 7.92 -21.25 7.67
CA GLY A 40 7.29 -20.63 8.83
C GLY A 40 7.92 -19.28 9.20
N LEU A 41 9.24 -19.15 9.14
CA LEU A 41 9.94 -17.88 9.39
C LEU A 41 9.61 -16.82 8.33
N ILE A 42 9.55 -17.22 7.04
CA ILE A 42 9.18 -16.32 5.95
C ILE A 42 7.71 -15.89 6.09
N ALA A 43 6.81 -16.85 6.34
CA ALA A 43 5.39 -16.57 6.52
C ALA A 43 5.17 -15.67 7.76
N PHE A 44 5.85 -15.94 8.87
CA PHE A 44 5.76 -15.11 10.07
C PHE A 44 6.25 -13.68 9.83
N TRP A 45 7.37 -13.50 9.12
CA TRP A 45 7.87 -12.18 8.75
C TRP A 45 6.87 -11.42 7.86
N PHE A 46 6.32 -12.09 6.84
CA PHE A 46 5.37 -11.51 5.91
C PHE A 46 4.03 -11.15 6.57
N ILE A 47 3.51 -12.03 7.43
CA ILE A 47 2.32 -11.77 8.24
C ILE A 47 2.60 -10.58 9.16
N ARG A 48 3.73 -10.57 9.87
CA ARG A 48 4.10 -9.46 10.74
C ARG A 48 4.21 -8.12 9.98
N ASP A 49 4.77 -8.13 8.77
CA ASP A 49 4.84 -6.94 7.92
C ASP A 49 3.44 -6.42 7.54
N ILE A 50 2.55 -7.30 7.08
CA ILE A 50 1.16 -6.95 6.75
C ILE A 50 0.42 -6.38 7.97
N PHE A 51 0.54 -7.03 9.13
CA PHE A 51 -0.22 -6.65 10.32
C PHE A 51 0.39 -5.49 11.12
N LEU A 52 1.71 -5.31 11.13
CA LEU A 52 2.36 -4.17 11.81
C LEU A 52 2.36 -2.90 10.95
N THR A 53 2.57 -3.01 9.64
CA THR A 53 2.57 -1.85 8.73
C THR A 53 1.13 -1.37 8.44
N GLY A 54 0.13 -2.24 8.64
CA GLY A 54 -1.29 -1.90 8.49
C GLY A 54 -1.88 -1.04 9.61
N ASN A 55 -1.15 -0.78 10.71
CA ASN A 55 -1.71 -0.08 11.87
C ASN A 55 -1.39 1.42 11.94
N ASP A 56 -0.47 1.93 11.10
CA ASP A 56 -0.06 3.35 11.14
C ASP A 56 -0.84 4.26 10.17
N SER A 57 -1.81 3.72 9.42
CA SER A 57 -2.55 4.51 8.41
C SER A 57 -4.05 4.20 8.28
N ILE A 58 -4.65 3.54 9.26
CA ILE A 58 -6.11 3.48 9.36
C ILE A 58 -6.60 4.66 10.21
N GLY A 59 -6.74 5.83 9.58
CA GLY A 59 -7.75 6.82 9.96
C GLY A 59 -7.33 7.99 10.85
N SER A 60 -6.08 8.09 11.31
CA SER A 60 -5.67 9.26 12.10
C SER A 60 -4.95 10.28 11.22
N ALA A 61 -5.66 11.36 10.90
CA ALA A 61 -5.07 12.57 10.35
C ALA A 61 -3.82 12.96 11.17
N PRO A 62 -2.74 13.48 10.54
CA PRO A 62 -1.59 13.99 11.28
C PRO A 62 -2.06 14.98 12.37
N PRO A 63 -1.49 14.95 13.58
CA PRO A 63 -1.93 15.84 14.67
C PRO A 63 -1.92 17.31 14.22
N GLY A 64 -3.08 17.95 14.35
CA GLY A 64 -3.30 19.33 13.87
C GLY A 64 -3.81 19.44 12.43
N LYS A 65 -4.10 18.33 11.74
CA LYS A 65 -4.72 18.30 10.41
C LYS A 65 -6.08 17.59 10.45
N VAL A 66 -7.04 18.05 9.66
CA VAL A 66 -8.35 17.41 9.48
C VAL A 66 -8.59 17.11 8.01
N TRP A 67 -9.14 15.94 7.71
CA TRP A 67 -9.46 15.52 6.34
C TRP A 67 -10.73 16.23 5.85
N SER A 68 -10.66 16.84 4.67
CA SER A 68 -11.83 17.40 3.99
C SER A 68 -12.37 16.39 2.97
N GLU A 69 -13.47 15.70 3.32
CA GLU A 69 -14.10 14.71 2.45
C GLU A 69 -14.52 15.30 1.09
N GLU A 70 -14.83 16.60 1.04
CA GLU A 70 -15.28 17.27 -0.19
C GLU A 70 -14.12 17.59 -1.16
N HIS A 71 -12.90 17.77 -0.65
CA HIS A 71 -11.76 18.26 -1.42
C HIS A 71 -10.54 17.32 -1.46
N GLY A 72 -10.63 16.15 -0.82
CA GLY A 72 -9.58 15.13 -0.91
C GLY A 72 -8.21 15.55 -0.36
N HIS A 73 -8.15 16.51 0.58
CA HIS A 73 -6.91 16.97 1.21
C HIS A 73 -7.08 17.31 2.69
N TYR A 74 -5.95 17.48 3.38
CA TYR A 74 -5.90 17.87 4.79
C TYR A 74 -5.86 19.39 4.96
N HIS A 75 -6.66 19.92 5.87
CA HIS A 75 -6.54 21.30 6.37
C HIS A 75 -5.79 21.32 7.69
N ASP A 76 -4.89 22.30 7.87
CA ASP A 76 -4.30 22.60 9.17
C ASP A 76 -5.33 23.29 10.08
N VAL A 77 -5.63 22.69 11.23
CA VAL A 77 -6.47 23.30 12.26
C VAL A 77 -5.59 24.20 13.11
N ASN A 78 -5.59 25.49 12.79
CA ASN A 78 -5.05 26.49 13.69
C ASN A 78 -5.98 26.62 14.92
N THR A 79 -5.63 25.93 16.02
CA THR A 79 -6.38 25.97 17.29
C THR A 79 -6.48 27.39 17.91
N ASN A 80 -5.76 28.36 17.34
CA ASN A 80 -5.71 29.73 17.79
C ASN A 80 -6.72 30.66 17.09
N ARG A 81 -7.61 30.15 16.23
CA ARG A 81 -8.67 30.95 15.60
C ARG A 81 -10.00 30.69 16.30
N SER A 82 -10.65 31.75 16.79
CA SER A 82 -11.99 31.68 17.38
C SER A 82 -12.98 30.96 16.47
N PRO A 83 -13.93 30.16 17.01
CA PRO A 83 -14.92 29.46 16.22
C PRO A 83 -15.70 30.44 15.35
N ILE A 84 -15.57 30.31 14.03
CA ILE A 84 -16.46 31.00 13.10
C ILE A 84 -17.78 30.24 13.15
N PRO A 85 -18.91 30.89 13.50
CA PRO A 85 -20.20 30.21 13.58
C PRO A 85 -20.56 29.56 12.23
N PRO A 86 -21.21 28.38 12.24
CA PRO A 86 -21.61 27.70 11.02
C PRO A 86 -22.56 28.59 10.22
N MET A 87 -22.17 28.86 8.97
CA MET A 87 -22.92 29.70 8.05
C MET A 87 -24.23 28.99 7.67
N PRO A 88 -25.40 29.67 7.72
CA PRO A 88 -26.69 29.03 7.48
C PRO A 88 -26.80 28.43 6.06
N PRO A 89 -27.49 27.28 5.90
CA PRO A 89 -27.68 26.64 4.60
C PRO A 89 -28.53 27.54 3.71
N GLY A 90 -27.94 28.11 2.66
CA GLY A 90 -28.60 29.07 1.76
C GLY A 90 -27.85 30.39 1.59
N ALA A 91 -26.76 30.62 2.34
CA ALA A 91 -25.91 31.78 2.15
C ALA A 91 -24.80 31.56 1.09
N GLN A 92 -25.12 30.95 -0.06
CA GLN A 92 -24.33 31.21 -1.27
C GLN A 92 -24.70 32.60 -1.78
N LYS A 93 -24.42 33.63 -0.98
CA LYS A 93 -24.25 34.97 -1.54
C LYS A 93 -23.10 34.83 -2.50
N THR A 94 -23.36 35.11 -3.77
CA THR A 94 -22.36 35.47 -4.78
C THR A 94 -21.58 36.69 -4.26
N LEU A 95 -20.68 36.44 -3.32
CA LEU A 95 -19.72 37.40 -2.83
C LEU A 95 -18.71 37.50 -3.96
N ASN A 96 -18.86 38.53 -4.78
CA ASN A 96 -17.81 38.93 -5.71
C ASN A 96 -16.67 39.49 -4.86
N ILE A 97 -15.77 38.62 -4.40
CA ILE A 97 -14.68 38.99 -3.51
C ILE A 97 -13.60 39.65 -4.37
N PRO A 98 -13.29 40.94 -4.12
CA PRO A 98 -12.24 41.62 -4.87
C PRO A 98 -10.90 40.93 -4.62
N GLN A 99 -10.04 40.93 -5.65
CA GLN A 99 -8.69 40.42 -5.52
C GLN A 99 -7.93 41.25 -4.47
N PRO A 100 -7.19 40.62 -3.54
CA PRO A 100 -6.38 41.36 -2.57
C PRO A 100 -5.30 42.19 -3.28
N GLU A 101 -5.01 43.39 -2.76
CA GLU A 101 -3.88 44.20 -3.21
C GLU A 101 -2.57 43.42 -3.07
N GLY A 102 -1.85 43.25 -4.18
CA GLY A 102 -0.56 42.58 -4.21
C GLY A 102 -0.20 42.03 -5.59
N PRO A 103 1.07 41.63 -5.80
CA PRO A 103 1.47 40.95 -7.03
C PRO A 103 0.71 39.62 -7.18
N VAL A 104 0.22 39.37 -8.39
CA VAL A 104 -0.41 38.09 -8.75
C VAL A 104 0.64 36.98 -8.64
N PRO A 105 0.40 35.91 -7.86
CA PRO A 105 1.31 34.78 -7.81
C PRO A 105 1.46 34.14 -9.20
N GLU A 106 2.69 33.77 -9.57
CA GLU A 106 2.97 33.18 -10.88
C GLU A 106 2.16 31.90 -11.09
N GLY A 107 1.51 31.79 -12.26
CA GLY A 107 0.70 30.63 -12.61
C GLY A 107 -0.65 30.54 -11.87
N LYS A 108 -1.08 31.57 -11.16
CA LYS A 108 -2.35 31.58 -10.41
C LYS A 108 -3.34 32.62 -10.95
N VAL A 109 -4.64 32.31 -10.89
CA VAL A 109 -5.77 33.21 -11.23
C VAL A 109 -6.70 33.39 -10.04
N TRP A 110 -7.20 34.61 -9.80
CA TRP A 110 -8.09 34.90 -8.68
C TRP A 110 -9.52 34.43 -8.96
N SER A 111 -10.04 33.54 -8.11
CA SER A 111 -11.43 33.11 -8.16
C SER A 111 -12.30 34.09 -7.36
N ARG A 112 -12.98 35.02 -8.06
CA ARG A 112 -13.85 36.04 -7.44
C ARG A 112 -15.02 35.45 -6.64
N GLU A 113 -15.45 34.25 -7.01
CA GLU A 113 -16.54 33.50 -6.38
C GLU A 113 -16.10 32.82 -5.07
N HIS A 114 -14.86 32.35 -4.99
CA HIS A 114 -14.37 31.56 -3.85
C HIS A 114 -13.33 32.29 -2.99
N GLY A 115 -12.88 33.47 -3.40
CA GLY A 115 -11.94 34.29 -2.63
C GLY A 115 -10.56 33.66 -2.46
N HIS A 116 -10.10 32.85 -3.42
CA HIS A 116 -8.77 32.23 -3.41
C HIS A 116 -8.17 32.09 -4.82
N TRP A 117 -6.88 31.80 -4.87
CA TRP A 117 -6.12 31.61 -6.09
C TRP A 117 -6.29 30.18 -6.64
N HIS A 118 -6.62 30.04 -7.93
CA HIS A 118 -6.61 28.78 -8.69
C HIS A 118 -5.35 28.67 -9.54
N ASP A 119 -4.88 27.45 -9.79
CA ASP A 119 -3.81 27.21 -10.75
C ASP A 119 -4.30 27.38 -12.19
N ILE A 120 -3.50 28.03 -13.04
CA ILE A 120 -3.77 28.12 -14.47
C ILE A 120 -3.49 26.74 -15.07
N VAL A 121 -4.54 26.04 -15.45
CA VAL A 121 -4.43 24.83 -16.26
C VAL A 121 -4.14 25.27 -17.69
N ASN A 122 -2.86 25.23 -18.09
CA ASN A 122 -2.49 25.39 -19.49
C ASN A 122 -2.98 24.15 -20.26
N ASN A 123 -4.01 24.32 -21.08
CA ASN A 123 -4.45 23.32 -22.07
C ASN A 123 -3.85 23.63 -23.43
#